data_AF-A0A5K1F976-F1
#
_entry.id   AF-A0A5K1F976-F1
#
_cell.length_a   1.000
_cell.length_b   1.000
_cell.length_c   1.000
_cell.angle_alpha   90.00
_cell.angle_beta   90.00
_cell.angle_gamma   90.00
#
_symmetry.space_group_name_H-M   'P 1'
#
loop_
_entity.id
_entity.type
_entity.pdbx_description
1 polymer ?
#
loop_
_entity_poly.entity_id
_entity_poly.type
_entity_poly.pdbx_seq_one_letter_code
_entity_poly.pdbx_strand_id
1 'polypeptide(L)'
;MWDFLKQTYSNDKNVSKILQVEEELLNLQQGDQSLTQYFASLKSIHERLKALRFPCPTCHKTHGEQSMVAKFLQGLSPEYAVAKAQMLTGAEIPDLAEAYNRLSRLVVTLSQPSSDIHVSAL
;
A
#
# COMPACT_ATOMS: atom_id res chain seq x y z
N MET A 1 4.27 -3.20 42.06
CA MET A 1 3.38 -4.24 41.49
C MET A 1 2.56 -3.72 40.32
N TRP A 2 1.83 -2.60 40.48
CA TRP A 2 1.06 -1.98 39.39
C TRP A 2 1.90 -1.49 38.20
N ASP A 3 3.07 -0.90 38.44
CA ASP A 3 3.93 -0.44 37.33
C ASP A 3 4.46 -1.59 36.48
N PHE A 4 4.72 -2.75 37.09
CA PHE A 4 5.13 -3.97 36.39
C PHE A 4 3.98 -4.52 35.54
N LEU A 5 2.76 -4.62 36.09
CA LEU A 5 1.58 -5.05 35.34
C LEU A 5 1.24 -4.07 34.21
N LYS A 6 1.33 -2.75 34.44
CA LYS A 6 1.14 -1.73 33.41
C LYS A 6 2.23 -1.83 32.34
N GLN A 7 3.47 -2.10 32.71
CA GLN A 7 4.56 -2.31 31.76
C GLN A 7 4.39 -3.57 30.90
N THR A 8 3.85 -4.65 31.46
CA THR A 8 3.68 -5.94 30.76
C THR A 8 2.37 -6.03 29.99
N TYR A 9 1.30 -5.39 30.49
CA TYR A 9 -0.07 -5.56 29.98
C TYR A 9 -0.73 -4.25 29.53
N SER A 10 -0.18 -3.08 29.83
CA SER A 10 -0.68 -1.85 29.19
C SER A 10 -0.11 -1.73 27.79
N ASN A 11 -0.93 -1.21 26.89
CA ASN A 11 -0.54 -0.91 25.52
C ASN A 11 0.59 0.15 25.42
N ASP A 12 1.06 0.74 26.53
CA ASP A 12 2.14 1.76 26.56
C ASP A 12 3.50 1.21 26.11
N LYS A 13 3.70 -0.11 26.04
CA LYS A 13 4.99 -0.74 25.64
C LYS A 13 4.89 -1.68 24.44
N ASN A 14 4.00 -1.40 23.50
CA ASN A 14 3.90 -2.16 22.25
C ASN A 14 5.08 -1.93 21.29
N VAL A 15 6.21 -1.36 21.71
CA VAL A 15 7.39 -1.13 20.84
C VAL A 15 7.80 -2.41 20.12
N SER A 16 7.88 -3.55 20.82
CA SER A 16 8.18 -4.83 20.18
C SER A 16 7.16 -5.25 19.11
N LYS A 17 5.86 -5.02 19.36
CA LYS A 17 4.81 -5.29 18.36
C LYS A 17 4.86 -4.30 17.21
N ILE A 18 5.14 -3.02 17.47
CA ILE A 18 5.32 -2.00 16.45
C ILE A 18 6.48 -2.41 15.55
N LEU A 19 7.63 -2.79 16.12
CA LEU A 19 8.79 -3.27 15.37
C LEU A 19 8.44 -4.51 14.53
N GLN A 20 7.70 -5.47 15.10
CA GLN A 20 7.24 -6.64 14.35
C GLN A 20 6.36 -6.25 13.15
N VAL A 21 5.36 -5.39 13.35
CA VAL A 21 4.46 -4.98 12.25
C VAL A 21 5.18 -4.09 11.23
N GLU A 22 6.15 -3.27 11.65
CA GLU A 22 7.04 -2.53 10.76
C GLU A 22 7.91 -3.46 9.92
N GLU A 23 8.46 -4.52 10.51
CA GLU A 23 9.23 -5.54 9.79
C GLU A 23 8.35 -6.28 8.77
N GLU A 24 7.12 -6.67 9.16
CA GLU A 24 6.12 -7.21 8.24
C GLU A 24 5.86 -6.24 7.06
N LEU A 25 5.70 -4.94 7.35
CA LEU A 25 5.50 -3.91 6.33
C LEU A 25 6.70 -3.80 5.40
N LEU A 26 7.93 -3.75 5.93
CA LEU A 26 9.15 -3.63 5.15
C LEU A 26 9.37 -4.83 4.23
N ASN A 27 9.11 -6.04 4.74
CA ASN A 27 9.28 -7.27 3.98
C ASN A 27 8.11 -7.58 3.03
N LEU A 28 6.98 -6.88 3.14
CA LEU A 28 5.83 -7.10 2.28
C LEU A 28 6.17 -6.82 0.80
N GLN A 29 5.99 -7.84 -0.04
CA GLN A 29 6.10 -7.82 -1.49
C GLN A 29 4.89 -8.55 -2.06
N GLN A 30 4.46 -8.20 -3.27
CA GLN A 30 3.35 -8.88 -3.95
C GLN A 30 3.71 -10.34 -4.25
N GLY A 31 4.93 -10.59 -4.75
CA GLY A 31 5.35 -11.93 -5.15
C GLY A 31 4.34 -12.56 -6.11
N ASP A 32 3.88 -13.76 -5.77
CA ASP A 32 2.89 -14.52 -6.56
C ASP A 32 1.43 -14.20 -6.18
N GLN A 33 1.20 -13.24 -5.27
CA GLN A 33 -0.14 -12.85 -4.87
C GLN A 33 -0.82 -12.01 -5.95
N SER A 34 -2.14 -12.17 -6.08
CA SER A 34 -2.94 -11.23 -6.87
C SER A 34 -2.86 -9.81 -6.28
N LEU A 35 -3.02 -8.80 -7.13
CA LEU A 35 -3.01 -7.39 -6.72
C LEU A 35 -3.97 -7.11 -5.54
N THR A 36 -5.15 -7.72 -5.57
CA THR A 36 -6.17 -7.58 -4.51
C THR A 36 -5.73 -8.19 -3.18
N GLN A 37 -5.10 -9.37 -3.20
CA GLN A 37 -4.58 -10.01 -1.98
C GLN A 37 -3.43 -9.22 -1.37
N TYR A 38 -2.53 -8.72 -2.21
CA TYR A 38 -1.43 -7.87 -1.80
C TYR A 38 -1.93 -6.57 -1.17
N PHE A 39 -2.89 -5.90 -1.83
CA PHE A 39 -3.53 -4.69 -1.34
C PHE A 39 -4.23 -4.90 0.01
N ALA A 40 -4.98 -6.00 0.16
CA ALA A 40 -5.64 -6.35 1.41
C ALA A 40 -4.64 -6.59 2.56
N SER A 41 -3.53 -7.26 2.28
CA SER A 41 -2.45 -7.49 3.25
C SER A 41 -1.83 -6.18 3.72
N LEU A 42 -1.50 -5.28 2.79
CA LEU A 42 -0.96 -3.96 3.12
C LEU A 42 -1.94 -3.13 3.97
N LYS A 43 -3.23 -3.11 3.61
CA LYS A 43 -4.26 -2.42 4.41
C LYS A 43 -4.36 -2.98 5.82
N SER A 44 -4.33 -4.31 5.97
CA SER A 44 -4.38 -4.97 7.27
C SER A 44 -3.19 -4.56 8.17
N ILE A 45 -1.98 -4.55 7.60
CA ILE A 45 -0.76 -4.11 8.30
C ILE A 45 -0.86 -2.61 8.68
N HIS A 46 -1.35 -1.77 7.77
CA HIS A 46 -1.52 -0.35 8.02
C HIS A 46 -2.46 -0.07 9.20
N GLU A 47 -3.63 -0.72 9.24
CA GLU A 47 -4.59 -0.56 10.34
C GLU A 47 -4.04 -1.07 11.67
N ARG A 48 -3.29 -2.18 11.66
CA ARG A 48 -2.57 -2.68 12.85
C ARG A 48 -1.56 -1.67 13.36
N LEU A 49 -0.76 -1.05 12.48
CA LEU A 49 0.18 0.01 12.87
C LEU A 49 -0.54 1.22 13.45
N LYS A 50 -1.67 1.61 12.85
CA LYS A 50 -2.52 2.72 13.33
C LYS A 50 -3.05 2.46 14.73
N ALA A 51 -3.46 1.24 15.01
CA ALA A 51 -3.97 0.82 16.32
C ALA A 51 -2.87 0.73 17.40
N LEU A 52 -1.63 0.38 17.01
CA LEU A 52 -0.50 0.24 17.94
C LEU A 52 0.22 1.56 18.23
N ARG A 53 0.20 2.52 17.29
CA ARG A 53 0.82 3.84 17.46
C ARG A 53 -0.09 4.77 18.24
N PHE A 54 0.50 5.68 19.01
CA PHE A 54 -0.26 6.72 19.70
C PHE A 54 -1.05 7.55 18.68
N PRO A 55 -2.34 7.87 18.97
CA PRO A 55 -3.15 8.68 18.09
C PRO A 55 -2.44 10.02 17.84
N CYS A 56 -2.06 10.24 16.59
CA CYS A 56 -1.41 11.48 16.18
C CYS A 56 -2.19 12.07 15.00
N PRO A 57 -3.22 12.90 15.30
CA PRO A 57 -4.17 13.38 14.31
C PRO A 57 -3.56 14.17 13.15
N THR A 58 -2.37 14.74 13.35
CA THR A 58 -1.65 15.57 12.38
C THR A 58 -0.61 14.82 11.56
N CYS A 59 0.04 13.79 12.08
CA CYS A 59 1.08 13.07 11.34
C CYS A 59 0.53 12.00 10.38
N HIS A 60 -0.68 11.49 10.62
CA HIS A 60 -1.29 10.49 9.74
C HIS A 60 -1.82 11.08 8.42
N LYS A 61 -2.18 12.37 8.38
CA LYS A 61 -2.97 12.96 7.28
C LYS A 61 -2.22 13.19 5.96
N THR A 62 -0.89 13.11 5.94
CA THR A 62 -0.13 13.32 4.69
C THR A 62 1.05 12.38 4.57
N HIS A 63 1.95 12.36 5.56
CA HIS A 63 3.17 11.55 5.49
C HIS A 63 2.89 10.04 5.63
N GLY A 64 1.98 9.65 6.54
CA GLY A 64 1.62 8.25 6.75
C GLY A 64 0.99 7.61 5.52
N GLU A 65 0.04 8.31 4.89
CA GLU A 65 -0.65 7.83 3.69
C GLU A 65 0.27 7.76 2.47
N GLN A 66 1.10 8.79 2.25
CA GLN A 66 2.10 8.79 1.18
C GLN A 66 3.12 7.66 1.36
N SER A 67 3.55 7.39 2.60
CA SER A 67 4.46 6.27 2.90
C SER A 67 3.82 4.91 2.57
N MET A 68 2.51 4.72 2.82
CA MET A 68 1.82 3.49 2.43
C MET A 68 1.69 3.35 0.92
N VAL A 69 1.43 4.43 0.19
CA VAL A 69 1.38 4.41 -1.27
C VAL A 69 2.75 4.10 -1.87
N ALA A 70 3.81 4.71 -1.34
CA ALA A 70 5.17 4.40 -1.73
C ALA A 70 5.50 2.92 -1.47
N LYS A 71 5.12 2.38 -0.31
CA LYS A 71 5.31 0.97 0.04
C LYS A 71 4.51 0.04 -0.89
N PHE A 72 3.26 0.38 -1.20
CA PHE A 72 2.43 -0.34 -2.15
C PHE A 72 3.10 -0.43 -3.51
N LEU A 73 3.48 0.71 -4.09
CA LEU A 73 4.13 0.76 -5.40
C LEU A 73 5.50 0.08 -5.39
N GLN A 74 6.25 0.17 -4.29
CA GLN A 74 7.55 -0.49 -4.15
C GLN A 74 7.42 -2.01 -4.23
N GLY A 75 6.40 -2.59 -3.59
CA GLY A 75 6.28 -4.04 -3.48
C GLY A 75 5.51 -4.73 -4.61
N LEU A 76 5.03 -3.99 -5.62
CA LEU A 76 4.37 -4.57 -6.79
C LEU A 76 5.28 -5.55 -7.53
N SER A 77 4.70 -6.61 -8.08
CA SER A 77 5.43 -7.56 -8.92
C SER A 77 5.86 -6.90 -10.25
N PRO A 78 6.90 -7.43 -10.92
CA PRO A 78 7.43 -6.84 -12.16
C PRO A 78 6.40 -6.69 -13.30
N GLU A 79 5.33 -7.48 -13.32
CA GLU A 79 4.28 -7.39 -14.33
C GLU A 79 3.55 -6.02 -14.32
N TYR A 80 3.58 -5.30 -13.19
CA TYR A 80 2.98 -3.96 -13.06
C TYR A 80 3.97 -2.83 -13.37
N ALA A 81 5.20 -3.11 -13.83
CA ALA A 81 6.23 -2.08 -14.02
C ALA A 81 5.79 -0.93 -14.92
N VAL A 82 5.09 -1.23 -16.02
CA VAL A 82 4.56 -0.23 -16.96
C VAL A 82 3.47 0.63 -16.31
N ALA A 83 2.49 -0.01 -15.65
CA ALA A 83 1.41 0.68 -14.96
C ALA A 83 1.95 1.58 -13.83
N LYS A 84 2.94 1.10 -13.08
CA LYS A 84 3.63 1.85 -12.03
C LYS A 84 4.35 3.08 -12.60
N ALA A 85 5.07 2.96 -13.72
CA ALA A 85 5.75 4.09 -14.35
C ALA A 85 4.75 5.16 -14.83
N GLN A 86 3.63 4.74 -15.44
CA GLN A 86 2.57 5.65 -15.86
C GLN A 86 1.94 6.39 -14.66
N MET A 87 1.74 5.71 -13.53
CA MET A 87 1.24 6.37 -12.31
C MET A 87 2.22 7.41 -11.76
N LEU A 88 3.53 7.13 -11.79
CA LEU A 88 4.56 8.05 -11.30
C LEU A 88 4.78 9.27 -12.19
N THR A 89 4.26 9.26 -13.43
CA THR A 89 4.32 10.40 -14.35
C THR A 89 3.20 11.43 -14.07
N GLY A 90 2.23 11.09 -13.21
CA GLY A 90 1.17 12.01 -12.79
C GLY A 90 1.66 13.13 -11.87
N ALA A 91 0.95 14.27 -11.87
CA ALA A 91 1.34 15.46 -11.09
C ALA A 91 1.17 15.31 -9.57
N GLU A 92 0.36 14.34 -9.11
CA GLU A 92 0.05 14.14 -7.69
C GLU A 92 0.15 12.66 -7.31
N ILE A 93 0.71 12.40 -6.13
CA ILE A 93 0.72 11.07 -5.51
C ILE A 93 -0.71 10.79 -5.01
N PRO A 94 -1.42 9.79 -5.58
CA PRO A 94 -2.76 9.45 -5.15
C PRO A 94 -2.76 8.86 -3.74
N ASP A 95 -3.92 8.82 -3.08
CA ASP A 95 -4.09 8.00 -1.89
C ASP A 95 -4.03 6.49 -2.22
N LEU A 96 -4.02 5.65 -1.19
CA LEU A 96 -3.85 4.20 -1.36
C LEU A 96 -5.00 3.54 -2.14
N ALA A 97 -6.24 3.97 -1.94
CA ALA A 97 -7.39 3.40 -2.64
C ALA A 97 -7.40 3.83 -4.11
N GLU A 98 -7.12 5.11 -4.38
CA GLU A 98 -6.98 5.63 -5.73
C GLU A 98 -5.80 4.99 -6.47
N ALA A 99 -4.68 4.74 -5.79
CA ALA A 99 -3.54 4.03 -6.35
C ALA A 99 -3.93 2.63 -6.83
N TYR A 100 -4.66 1.87 -6.02
CA TYR A 100 -5.18 0.56 -6.38
C TYR A 100 -6.11 0.64 -7.59
N ASN A 101 -7.09 1.55 -7.57
CA ASN A 101 -8.06 1.70 -8.67
C ASN A 101 -7.38 2.06 -10.00
N ARG A 102 -6.38 2.95 -9.98
CA ARG A 102 -5.60 3.31 -11.17
C ARG A 102 -4.84 2.11 -11.71
N LEU A 103 -4.13 1.37 -10.86
CA LEU A 103 -3.41 0.17 -11.25
C LEU A 103 -4.32 -0.89 -11.86
N SER A 104 -5.45 -1.19 -11.21
CA SER A 104 -6.42 -2.15 -11.73
C SER A 104 -6.93 -1.77 -13.12
N ARG A 105 -7.22 -0.49 -13.37
CA ARG A 105 -7.67 0.00 -14.69
C ARG A 105 -6.57 -0.07 -15.75
N LEU A 106 -5.35 0.33 -15.40
CA LEU A 106 -4.21 0.30 -16.32
C LEU A 106 -3.87 -1.12 -16.75
N VAL A 107 -3.91 -2.08 -15.82
CA VAL A 107 -3.63 -3.49 -16.11
C VAL A 107 -4.67 -4.06 -17.07
N VAL A 108 -5.96 -3.74 -16.89
CA VAL A 108 -7.02 -4.14 -17.83
C VAL A 108 -6.75 -3.54 -19.22
N THR A 109 -6.40 -2.27 -19.29
CA THR A 109 -6.14 -1.56 -20.56
C THR A 109 -4.90 -2.11 -21.28
N LEU A 110 -3.82 -2.40 -20.55
CA LEU A 110 -2.59 -2.97 -21.09
C LEU A 110 -2.74 -4.45 -21.50
N SER A 111 -3.69 -5.16 -20.90
CA SER A 111 -3.98 -6.56 -21.23
C SER A 111 -4.90 -6.72 -22.44
N GLN A 112 -5.56 -5.65 -22.89
CA GLN A 112 -6.39 -5.69 -24.09
C GLN A 112 -5.49 -5.61 -25.34
N PRO A 113 -5.56 -6.58 -26.27
CA PRO A 113 -4.91 -6.44 -27.56
C PRO A 113 -5.51 -5.22 -28.27
N SER A 114 -4.67 -4.38 -28.87
CA SER A 114 -5.08 -3.24 -29.68
C SER A 114 -5.79 -3.70 -30.96
N SER A 115 -7.01 -4.20 -30.83
CA SER A 115 -7.93 -4.40 -31.95
C SER A 115 -8.74 -3.11 -32.14
N ASP A 116 -8.12 -2.10 -32.74
CA ASP A 116 -8.81 -1.07 -33.51
C ASP A 116 -7.80 -0.30 -34.38
N ILE A 117 -7.25 -1.02 -35.35
CA ILE A 117 -6.91 -0.43 -36.64
C ILE A 117 -7.83 -1.09 -37.65
N HIS A 118 -9.04 -0.54 -37.81
CA HIS A 118 -9.68 -0.60 -39.11
C HIS A 118 -9.83 0.82 -39.61
N VAL A 119 -8.84 1.20 -40.41
CA VAL A 119 -8.95 2.21 -41.46
C VAL A 119 -10.28 2.01 -42.18
N SER A 120 -11.13 3.02 -42.13
CA SER A 120 -12.12 3.28 -43.18
C SER A 120 -11.94 4.72 -43.58
N ALA A 121 -10.92 4.93 -44.42
CA ALA A 121 -10.99 5.95 -45.43
C ALA A 121 -12.01 5.47 -46.46
N LEU A 122 -13.11 6.19 -46.60
CA LEU A 122 -13.89 6.36 -47.83
C LEU A 122 -14.70 7.66 -47.71
#